data_AF-A0A377LRG2-F1
#
_entry.id   AF-A0A377LRG2-F1
#
_cell.length_a   1.000
_cell.length_b   1.000
_cell.length_c   1.000
_cell.angle_alpha   90.00
_cell.angle_beta   90.00
_cell.angle_gamma   90.00
#
_symmetry.space_group_name_H-M   'P 1'
#
loop_
_entity.id
_entity.type
_entity.pdbx_description
1 polymer ?
#
loop_
_entity_poly.entity_id
_entity_poly.type
_entity_poly.pdbx_seq_one_letter_code
_entity_poly.pdbx_strand_id
1 'polypeptide(L)'
;MPATVAMTATVALSVTSFRKPLLWLALAIVGAVVAGMGAWLKWSVSGLEHWEIKEAVLVWGFHLLLMMLLMLPWLQRRLSPATTASFYSDFYDKHWHNALTILTIFISNGLFWLVLFLWAELFKLIGIQFFDRLFFQSDWFISVAIGVVSASVAVLARMQVRLMRALQNLLTLIATGLLPLMAALALLFIGALPVMGFEAISARISAAGLLTALALLLLFLVTIVWHPQRQTLPYYALFNGMVRLAIAIVPAYPVLAGWALWLRISQYGWSPERLYGVLITLVALVWAVGFCISVVFCRRQAQKLQASVIPLTGLVALILLILIHTPVLDPWRISVESHMSRYP
;
A
#
# COMPACT_ATOMS: atom_id res chain seq x y z
N MET A 1 -2.09 -4.54 -20.15
CA MET A 1 -0.76 -4.56 -19.48
C MET A 1 -0.82 -4.73 -17.96
N PRO A 2 -1.63 -4.00 -17.18
CA PRO A 2 -1.62 -4.15 -15.71
C PRO A 2 -2.10 -5.53 -15.23
N ALA A 3 -3.14 -6.07 -15.87
CA ALA A 3 -3.67 -7.41 -15.56
C ALA A 3 -2.64 -8.54 -15.78
N THR A 4 -1.87 -8.47 -16.88
CA THR A 4 -0.83 -9.46 -17.19
C THR A 4 0.33 -9.36 -16.21
N VAL A 5 0.70 -8.15 -15.77
CA VAL A 5 1.74 -7.96 -14.73
C VAL A 5 1.28 -8.51 -13.39
N ALA A 6 0.03 -8.25 -12.98
CA ALA A 6 -0.53 -8.78 -11.74
C ALA A 6 -0.59 -10.31 -11.74
N MET A 7 -1.03 -10.93 -12.84
CA MET A 7 -1.05 -12.39 -12.97
C MET A 7 0.37 -12.99 -12.98
N THR A 8 1.30 -12.39 -13.72
CA THR A 8 2.68 -12.88 -13.82
C THR A 8 3.42 -12.74 -12.50
N ALA A 9 3.25 -11.63 -11.79
CA ALA A 9 3.79 -11.45 -10.44
C ALA A 9 3.14 -12.44 -9.46
N THR A 10 1.85 -12.76 -9.61
CA THR A 10 1.14 -13.65 -8.67
C THR A 10 1.64 -15.06 -8.84
N VAL A 11 1.85 -15.50 -10.08
CA VAL A 11 2.52 -16.76 -10.39
C VAL A 11 3.97 -16.73 -9.87
N ALA A 12 4.72 -15.66 -10.16
CA ALA A 12 6.12 -15.51 -9.78
C ALA A 12 6.36 -15.38 -8.27
N LEU A 13 5.34 -15.06 -7.46
CA LEU A 13 5.44 -14.95 -6.00
C LEU A 13 4.70 -16.05 -5.24
N SER A 14 3.69 -16.70 -5.81
CA SER A 14 2.89 -17.74 -5.12
C SER A 14 3.27 -19.18 -5.48
N VAL A 15 3.87 -19.43 -6.64
CA VAL A 15 4.18 -20.81 -7.07
C VAL A 15 5.28 -21.40 -6.19
N THR A 16 4.89 -22.39 -5.39
CA THR A 16 5.78 -23.32 -4.68
C THR A 16 5.64 -24.76 -5.23
N SER A 17 4.52 -25.07 -5.90
CA SER A 17 4.30 -26.31 -6.64
C SER A 17 3.13 -26.13 -7.63
N PHE A 18 3.32 -26.50 -8.89
CA PHE A 18 2.27 -26.45 -9.93
C PHE A 18 1.15 -27.51 -9.75
N ARG A 19 1.32 -28.44 -8.79
CA ARG A 19 0.42 -29.58 -8.59
C ARG A 19 -0.78 -29.29 -7.67
N LYS A 20 -0.92 -28.08 -7.11
CA LYS A 20 -2.01 -27.75 -6.19
C LYS A 20 -3.21 -27.16 -6.94
N PRO A 21 -4.39 -27.81 -6.96
CA PRO A 21 -5.57 -27.28 -7.66
C PRO A 21 -6.06 -25.94 -7.06
N LEU A 22 -5.80 -25.74 -5.76
CA LEU A 22 -6.09 -24.48 -5.05
C LEU A 22 -5.33 -23.28 -5.66
N LEU A 23 -4.12 -23.48 -6.18
CA LEU A 23 -3.33 -22.42 -6.82
C LEU A 23 -3.99 -21.97 -8.13
N TRP A 24 -4.45 -22.92 -8.94
CA TRP A 24 -5.13 -22.64 -10.20
C TRP A 24 -6.49 -22.00 -9.98
N LEU A 25 -7.25 -22.46 -8.99
CA LEU A 25 -8.53 -21.85 -8.61
C LEU A 25 -8.32 -20.41 -8.10
N ALA A 26 -7.30 -20.17 -7.26
CA ALA A 26 -6.98 -18.82 -6.80
C ALA A 26 -6.54 -17.90 -7.95
N LEU A 27 -5.71 -18.40 -8.88
CA LEU A 27 -5.31 -17.64 -10.08
C LEU A 27 -6.51 -17.34 -10.99
N ALA A 28 -7.43 -18.29 -11.14
CA ALA A 28 -8.66 -18.09 -11.92
C ALA A 28 -9.57 -17.02 -11.28
N ILE A 29 -9.74 -17.06 -9.95
CA ILE A 29 -10.51 -16.04 -9.22
C ILE A 29 -9.85 -14.67 -9.36
N VAL A 30 -8.54 -14.56 -9.12
CA VAL A 30 -7.81 -13.28 -9.27
C VAL A 30 -7.93 -12.78 -10.71
N GLY A 31 -7.73 -13.65 -11.70
CA GLY A 31 -7.87 -13.32 -13.11
C GLY A 31 -9.27 -12.81 -13.45
N ALA A 32 -10.32 -13.47 -12.97
CA ALA A 32 -11.71 -13.07 -13.18
C ALA A 32 -12.03 -11.71 -12.54
N VAL A 33 -11.57 -11.48 -11.29
CA VAL A 33 -11.76 -10.20 -10.58
C VAL A 33 -11.05 -9.07 -11.31
N VAL A 34 -9.79 -9.26 -11.70
CA VAL A 34 -9.00 -8.26 -12.43
C VAL A 34 -9.58 -7.98 -13.81
N ALA A 35 -10.07 -9.01 -14.51
CA ALA A 35 -10.74 -8.85 -15.80
C ALA A 35 -12.05 -8.06 -15.67
N GLY A 36 -12.86 -8.36 -14.64
CA GLY A 36 -14.09 -7.63 -14.34
C GLY A 36 -13.83 -6.16 -14.02
N MET A 37 -12.86 -5.87 -13.17
CA MET A 37 -12.43 -4.49 -12.86
C MET A 37 -11.88 -3.76 -14.09
N GLY A 38 -11.08 -4.46 -14.91
CA GLY A 38 -10.54 -3.89 -16.14
C GLY A 38 -11.62 -3.57 -17.18
N ALA A 39 -12.65 -4.41 -17.29
CA ALA A 39 -13.81 -4.15 -18.13
C ALA A 39 -14.61 -2.95 -17.61
N TRP A 40 -14.83 -2.85 -16.30
CA TRP A 40 -15.49 -1.70 -15.67
C TRP A 40 -14.71 -0.39 -15.88
N LEU A 41 -13.39 -0.42 -15.69
CA LEU A 41 -12.53 0.74 -15.94
C LEU A 41 -12.60 1.18 -17.40
N LYS A 42 -12.50 0.23 -18.35
CA LYS A 42 -12.61 0.52 -19.78
C LYS A 42 -13.95 1.18 -20.12
N TRP A 43 -15.04 0.71 -19.52
CA TRP A 43 -16.36 1.31 -19.69
C TRP A 43 -16.42 2.73 -19.12
N SER A 44 -15.93 2.91 -17.89
CA SER A 44 -15.98 4.19 -17.16
C SER A 44 -15.15 5.30 -17.83
N VAL A 45 -14.08 4.92 -18.53
CA VAL A 45 -13.10 5.84 -19.14
C VAL A 45 -13.35 6.03 -20.65
N SER A 46 -14.38 5.39 -21.21
CA SER A 46 -14.64 5.33 -22.67
C SER A 46 -14.94 6.65 -23.38
N GLY A 47 -15.02 7.77 -22.65
CA GLY A 47 -15.21 9.12 -23.20
C GLY A 47 -14.18 10.16 -22.76
N LEU A 48 -13.10 9.75 -22.07
CA LEU A 48 -12.06 10.66 -21.57
C LEU A 48 -10.94 10.89 -22.59
N GLU A 49 -10.18 11.98 -22.42
CA GLU A 49 -9.03 12.27 -23.27
C GLU A 49 -7.88 11.27 -23.03
N HIS A 50 -7.06 11.01 -24.06
CA HIS A 50 -6.02 9.98 -24.03
C HIS A 50 -5.03 10.07 -22.86
N TRP A 51 -4.76 11.26 -22.32
CA TRP A 51 -3.86 11.44 -21.18
C TRP A 51 -4.52 11.05 -19.84
N GLU A 52 -5.80 11.37 -19.65
CA GLU A 52 -6.60 10.96 -18.49
C GLU A 52 -6.76 9.44 -18.43
N ILE A 53 -6.87 8.78 -19.61
CA ILE A 53 -6.88 7.32 -19.71
C ILE A 53 -5.58 6.73 -19.18
N LYS A 54 -4.43 7.31 -19.54
CA LYS A 54 -3.12 6.82 -19.08
C LYS A 54 -2.97 6.95 -17.57
N GLU A 55 -3.38 8.08 -17.00
CA GLU A 55 -3.36 8.29 -15.55
C GLU A 55 -4.29 7.31 -14.82
N ALA A 56 -5.51 7.12 -15.29
CA ALA A 56 -6.47 6.18 -14.70
C ALA A 56 -5.95 4.72 -14.73
N VAL A 57 -5.32 4.32 -15.85
CA VAL A 57 -4.71 2.99 -15.99
C VAL A 57 -3.48 2.81 -15.09
N LEU A 58 -2.66 3.86 -14.92
CA LEU A 58 -1.52 3.84 -14.00
C LEU A 58 -1.97 3.71 -12.54
N VAL A 59 -2.95 4.52 -12.12
CA VAL A 59 -3.55 4.46 -10.78
C VAL A 59 -4.16 3.08 -10.52
N TRP A 60 -4.88 2.52 -11.50
CA TRP A 60 -5.40 1.16 -11.41
C TRP A 60 -4.29 0.11 -11.27
N GLY A 61 -3.18 0.27 -12.01
CA GLY A 61 -2.00 -0.59 -11.86
C GLY A 61 -1.42 -0.59 -10.46
N PHE A 62 -1.32 0.59 -9.81
CA PHE A 62 -0.90 0.69 -8.41
C PHE A 62 -1.89 0.03 -7.45
N HIS A 63 -3.20 0.21 -7.64
CA HIS A 63 -4.22 -0.47 -6.83
C HIS A 63 -4.13 -1.99 -6.97
N LEU A 64 -3.94 -2.52 -8.18
CA LEU A 64 -3.76 -3.96 -8.40
C LEU A 64 -2.54 -4.51 -7.67
N LEU A 65 -1.40 -3.79 -7.73
CA LEU A 65 -0.18 -4.17 -7.02
C LEU A 65 -0.40 -4.16 -5.49
N LEU A 66 -1.12 -3.17 -4.98
CA LEU A 66 -1.47 -3.08 -3.56
C LEU A 66 -2.40 -4.22 -3.12
N MET A 67 -3.47 -4.49 -3.89
CA MET A 67 -4.37 -5.63 -3.65
C MET A 67 -3.61 -6.95 -3.61
N MET A 68 -2.69 -7.13 -4.57
CA MET A 68 -1.87 -8.31 -4.67
C MET A 68 -0.96 -8.47 -3.46
N LEU A 69 -0.29 -7.39 -3.02
CA LEU A 69 0.55 -7.39 -1.82
C LEU A 69 -0.25 -7.79 -0.57
N LEU A 70 -1.47 -7.30 -0.42
CA LEU A 70 -2.36 -7.61 0.71
C LEU A 70 -2.89 -9.06 0.67
N MET A 71 -3.17 -9.58 -0.53
CA MET A 71 -3.77 -10.90 -0.72
C MET A 71 -2.74 -12.04 -0.70
N LEU A 72 -1.55 -11.84 -1.29
CA LEU A 72 -0.53 -12.88 -1.50
C LEU A 72 -0.19 -13.70 -0.24
N PRO A 73 0.01 -13.09 0.94
CA PRO A 73 0.44 -13.82 2.13
C PRO A 73 -0.61 -14.80 2.65
N TRP A 74 -1.90 -14.49 2.46
CA TRP A 74 -3.01 -15.40 2.75
C TRP A 74 -2.98 -16.62 1.84
N LEU A 75 -2.78 -16.38 0.53
CA LEU A 75 -2.71 -17.44 -0.47
C LEU A 75 -1.48 -18.33 -0.25
N GLN A 76 -0.30 -17.73 -0.08
CA GLN A 76 0.95 -18.44 0.19
C GLN A 76 0.86 -19.31 1.44
N ARG A 77 0.18 -18.85 2.50
CA ARG A 77 -0.01 -19.65 3.72
C ARG A 77 -0.92 -20.86 3.49
N ARG A 78 -2.04 -20.70 2.78
CA ARG A 78 -2.93 -21.82 2.39
C ARG A 78 -2.23 -22.85 1.50
N LEU A 79 -1.28 -22.40 0.69
CA LEU A 79 -0.48 -23.24 -0.19
C LEU A 79 0.74 -23.87 0.49
N SER A 80 1.16 -23.41 1.67
CA SER A 80 2.29 -23.99 2.39
C SER A 80 1.87 -25.27 3.13
N PRO A 81 2.68 -26.33 3.14
CA PRO A 81 2.45 -27.46 4.05
C PRO A 81 2.39 -26.98 5.50
N ALA A 82 1.64 -27.69 6.36
CA ALA A 82 1.33 -27.30 7.74
C ALA A 82 2.53 -26.66 8.46
N THR A 83 2.45 -25.34 8.66
CA THR A 83 3.50 -24.57 9.35
C THR A 83 3.32 -24.70 10.86
N THR A 84 4.37 -25.14 11.55
CA THR A 84 4.45 -25.17 13.03
C THR A 84 4.62 -23.78 13.65
N ALA A 85 4.91 -22.76 12.83
CA ALA A 85 5.06 -21.37 13.26
C ALA A 85 3.71 -20.69 13.55
N SER A 86 3.70 -19.73 14.48
CA SER A 86 2.53 -18.94 14.80
C SER A 86 1.99 -18.21 13.55
N PHE A 87 0.66 -18.06 13.46
CA PHE A 87 0.01 -17.44 12.30
C PHE A 87 0.63 -16.09 11.93
N TYR A 88 0.82 -15.24 12.94
CA TYR A 88 1.30 -13.87 12.76
C TYR A 88 2.77 -13.80 12.31
N SER A 89 3.66 -14.64 12.84
CA SER A 89 5.07 -14.63 12.44
C SER A 89 5.23 -14.99 10.96
N ASP A 90 4.54 -16.04 10.52
CA ASP A 90 4.59 -16.49 9.13
C ASP A 90 3.93 -15.49 8.17
N PHE A 91 2.81 -14.87 8.60
CA PHE A 91 2.13 -13.83 7.83
C PHE A 91 3.02 -12.58 7.65
N TYR A 92 3.71 -12.17 8.71
CA TYR A 92 4.62 -11.04 8.72
C TYR A 92 5.83 -11.28 7.81
N ASP A 93 6.46 -12.45 7.90
CA ASP A 93 7.61 -12.81 7.07
C ASP A 93 7.25 -12.85 5.59
N LYS A 94 6.10 -13.45 5.25
CA LYS A 94 5.58 -13.47 3.88
C LYS A 94 5.26 -12.07 3.36
N HIS A 95 4.62 -11.23 4.16
CA HIS A 95 4.35 -9.82 3.81
C HIS A 95 5.64 -9.08 3.48
N TRP A 96 6.65 -9.16 4.34
CA TRP A 96 7.93 -8.49 4.15
C TRP A 96 8.68 -9.00 2.92
N HIS A 97 8.72 -10.32 2.74
CA HIS A 97 9.37 -10.90 1.57
C HIS A 97 8.73 -10.42 0.27
N ASN A 98 7.38 -10.41 0.20
CA ASN A 98 6.67 -9.92 -0.98
C ASN A 98 6.89 -8.41 -1.18
N ALA A 99 6.80 -7.60 -0.13
CA ALA A 99 7.02 -6.15 -0.22
C ALA A 99 8.43 -5.81 -0.71
N LEU A 100 9.47 -6.45 -0.15
CA LEU A 100 10.86 -6.24 -0.56
C LEU A 100 11.13 -6.75 -1.97
N THR A 101 10.51 -7.87 -2.37
CA THR A 101 10.65 -8.38 -3.73
C THR A 101 10.04 -7.40 -4.74
N ILE A 102 8.83 -6.89 -4.48
CA ILE A 102 8.19 -5.89 -5.33
C ILE A 102 9.03 -4.61 -5.39
N LEU A 103 9.53 -4.13 -4.25
CA LEU A 103 10.40 -2.95 -4.20
C LEU A 103 11.67 -3.14 -5.04
N THR A 104 12.30 -4.31 -4.93
CA THR A 104 13.51 -4.63 -5.71
C THR A 104 13.19 -4.72 -7.20
N ILE A 105 12.08 -5.34 -7.58
CA ILE A 105 11.60 -5.38 -8.99
C ILE A 105 11.40 -3.96 -9.52
N PHE A 106 10.79 -3.08 -8.73
CA PHE A 106 10.54 -1.70 -9.13
C PHE A 106 11.85 -0.93 -9.34
N ILE A 107 12.77 -1.00 -8.38
CA ILE A 107 14.09 -0.35 -8.47
C ILE A 107 14.89 -0.89 -9.65
N SER A 108 14.92 -2.21 -9.84
CA SER A 108 15.65 -2.84 -10.95
C SER A 108 15.07 -2.47 -12.31
N ASN A 109 13.74 -2.42 -12.47
CA ASN A 109 13.13 -1.91 -13.70
C ASN A 109 13.48 -0.44 -13.93
N GLY A 110 13.39 0.40 -12.88
CA GLY A 110 13.74 1.82 -12.98
C GLY A 110 15.19 2.03 -13.44
N LEU A 111 16.13 1.30 -12.85
CA LEU A 111 17.55 1.36 -13.22
C LEU A 111 17.79 0.83 -14.64
N PHE A 112 17.15 -0.28 -15.01
CA PHE A 112 17.26 -0.86 -16.35
C PHE A 112 16.76 0.13 -17.43
N TRP A 113 15.59 0.74 -17.21
CA TRP A 113 15.04 1.73 -18.14
C TRP A 113 15.88 3.01 -18.19
N LEU A 114 16.47 3.43 -17.07
CA LEU A 114 17.41 4.55 -17.05
C LEU A 114 18.63 4.31 -17.95
N VAL A 115 19.18 3.09 -17.94
CA VAL A 115 20.29 2.71 -18.82
C VAL A 115 19.86 2.71 -20.29
N LEU A 116 18.69 2.15 -20.61
CA LEU A 116 18.18 2.17 -22.00
C LEU A 116 17.86 3.58 -22.49
N PHE A 117 17.39 4.46 -21.60
CA PHE A 117 17.17 5.87 -21.92
C PHE A 117 18.48 6.57 -22.26
N LEU A 118 19.51 6.41 -21.42
CA LEU A 118 20.84 6.94 -21.70
C LEU A 118 21.39 6.41 -23.02
N TRP A 119 21.25 5.10 -23.27
CA TRP A 119 21.66 4.48 -24.53
C TRP A 119 20.95 5.16 -25.70
N ALA A 120 19.62 5.24 -25.69
CA ALA A 120 18.86 5.83 -26.79
C ALA A 120 19.26 7.28 -27.06
N GLU A 121 19.37 8.11 -26.01
CA GLU A 121 19.74 9.52 -26.15
C GLU A 121 21.19 9.72 -26.64
N LEU A 122 22.15 8.93 -26.16
CA LEU A 122 23.54 9.00 -26.62
C LEU A 122 23.66 8.69 -28.12
N PHE A 123 22.96 7.67 -28.61
CA PHE A 123 23.01 7.29 -30.02
C PHE A 123 22.21 8.24 -30.91
N LYS A 124 21.15 8.86 -30.38
CA LYS A 124 20.38 9.90 -31.06
C LYS A 124 21.24 11.14 -31.34
N LEU A 125 22.18 11.50 -30.46
CA LEU A 125 23.17 12.56 -30.71
C LEU A 125 24.08 12.26 -31.91
N ILE A 126 24.34 10.98 -32.18
CA ILE A 126 25.14 10.50 -33.33
C ILE A 126 24.25 10.35 -34.59
N GLY A 127 22.95 10.65 -34.51
CA GLY A 127 21.99 10.54 -35.60
C GLY A 127 21.32 9.17 -35.73
N ILE A 128 21.56 8.23 -34.81
CA ILE A 128 20.97 6.88 -34.85
C ILE A 128 19.68 6.85 -34.01
N GLN A 129 18.53 6.96 -34.67
CA GLN A 129 17.19 6.89 -34.03
C GLN A 129 16.66 5.45 -33.85
N PHE A 130 17.44 4.43 -34.23
CA PHE A 130 17.00 3.03 -34.16
C PHE A 130 16.70 2.59 -32.72
N PHE A 131 17.59 2.92 -31.77
CA PHE A 131 17.46 2.50 -30.37
C PHE A 131 16.27 3.15 -29.66
N ASP A 132 16.02 4.43 -29.93
CA ASP A 132 14.82 5.12 -29.43
C ASP A 132 13.53 4.42 -29.90
N ARG A 133 13.46 4.11 -31.20
CA ARG A 133 12.30 3.39 -31.78
C ARG A 133 12.15 1.97 -31.23
N LEU A 134 13.26 1.26 -31.06
CA LEU A 134 13.23 -0.11 -30.52
C LEU A 134 12.84 -0.13 -29.04
N PHE A 135 13.40 0.75 -28.22
CA PHE A 135 13.24 0.70 -26.76
C PHE A 135 11.93 1.36 -26.30
N PHE A 136 11.55 2.49 -26.89
CA PHE A 136 10.45 3.32 -26.40
C PHE A 136 9.21 3.33 -27.30
N GLN A 137 9.33 2.96 -28.58
CA GLN A 137 8.19 2.96 -29.51
C GLN A 137 7.69 1.55 -29.86
N SER A 138 8.39 0.50 -29.41
CA SER A 138 8.00 -0.90 -29.67
C SER A 138 7.35 -1.55 -28.44
N ASP A 139 6.02 -1.69 -28.46
CA ASP A 139 5.24 -2.25 -27.34
C ASP A 139 5.66 -3.68 -26.95
N TRP A 140 6.06 -4.50 -27.92
CA TRP A 140 6.49 -5.88 -27.65
C TRP A 140 7.80 -5.90 -26.86
N PHE A 141 8.75 -5.01 -27.18
CA PHE A 141 10.03 -4.92 -26.51
C PHE A 141 9.85 -4.46 -25.07
N ILE A 142 9.03 -3.42 -24.84
CA ILE A 142 8.68 -2.93 -23.50
C ILE A 142 8.11 -4.07 -22.65
N SER A 143 7.16 -4.83 -23.20
CA SER A 143 6.51 -5.96 -22.51
C SER A 143 7.50 -7.06 -22.12
N VAL A 144 8.34 -7.48 -23.07
CA VAL A 144 9.33 -8.54 -22.86
C VAL A 144 10.40 -8.09 -21.88
N ALA A 145 10.93 -6.87 -22.02
CA ALA A 145 11.96 -6.33 -21.15
C ALA A 145 11.49 -6.23 -19.70
N ILE A 146 10.31 -5.63 -19.45
CA ILE A 146 9.71 -5.55 -18.12
C ILE A 146 9.49 -6.97 -17.55
N GLY A 147 8.97 -7.89 -18.36
CA GLY A 147 8.71 -9.27 -17.95
C GLY A 147 9.99 -10.01 -17.54
N VAL A 148 11.03 -9.95 -18.37
CA VAL A 148 12.32 -10.62 -18.15
C VAL A 148 13.04 -10.05 -16.93
N VAL A 149 13.13 -8.72 -16.81
CA VAL A 149 13.77 -8.06 -15.66
C VAL A 149 13.01 -8.42 -14.38
N SER A 150 11.68 -8.29 -14.38
CA SER A 150 10.86 -8.58 -13.21
C SER A 150 10.94 -10.05 -12.78
N ALA A 151 10.89 -10.98 -13.74
CA ALA A 151 11.02 -12.42 -13.47
C ALA A 151 12.41 -12.78 -12.92
N SER A 152 13.46 -12.23 -13.52
CA SER A 152 14.85 -12.46 -13.07
C SER A 152 15.06 -11.99 -11.64
N VAL A 153 14.57 -10.78 -11.31
CA VAL A 153 14.65 -10.22 -9.96
C VAL A 153 13.80 -11.02 -8.97
N ALA A 154 12.60 -11.45 -9.36
CA ALA A 154 11.75 -12.28 -8.51
C ALA A 154 12.42 -13.64 -8.17
N VAL A 155 13.05 -14.29 -9.16
CA VAL A 155 13.82 -15.52 -8.94
C VAL A 155 15.01 -15.26 -8.03
N LEU A 156 15.75 -14.17 -8.26
CA LEU A 156 16.89 -13.81 -7.43
C LEU A 156 16.48 -13.53 -5.98
N ALA A 157 15.37 -12.82 -5.76
CA ALA A 157 14.83 -12.53 -4.43
C ALA A 157 14.46 -13.82 -3.67
N ARG A 158 13.90 -14.82 -4.38
CA ARG A 158 13.59 -16.14 -3.82
C ARG A 158 14.85 -16.96 -3.49
N MET A 159 15.88 -16.88 -4.32
CA MET A 159 17.14 -17.60 -4.09
C MET A 159 17.97 -16.97 -2.95
N GLN A 160 17.98 -15.64 -2.88
CA GLN A 160 18.79 -14.87 -1.93
C GLN A 160 18.01 -14.44 -0.68
N VAL A 161 17.40 -15.41 0.01
CA VAL A 161 16.61 -15.15 1.24
C VAL A 161 17.42 -14.39 2.30
N ARG A 162 18.74 -14.65 2.38
CA ARG A 162 19.65 -13.95 3.29
C ARG A 162 19.73 -12.46 3.00
N LEU A 163 19.81 -12.07 1.72
CA LEU A 163 19.87 -10.67 1.30
C LEU A 163 18.56 -9.94 1.63
N MET A 164 17.43 -10.57 1.33
CA MET A 164 16.10 -10.01 1.66
C MET A 164 15.95 -9.79 3.17
N ARG A 165 16.42 -10.76 3.98
CA ARG A 165 16.42 -10.61 5.44
C ARG A 165 17.37 -9.51 5.92
N ALA A 166 18.52 -9.33 5.28
CA ALA A 166 19.43 -8.24 5.59
C ALA A 166 18.80 -6.87 5.29
N LEU A 167 18.13 -6.72 4.14
CA LEU A 167 17.37 -5.50 3.81
C LEU A 167 16.25 -5.24 4.81
N GLN A 168 15.48 -6.27 5.17
CA GLN A 168 14.44 -6.17 6.21
C GLN A 168 15.03 -5.68 7.54
N ASN A 169 16.16 -6.24 7.96
CA ASN A 169 16.83 -5.84 9.21
C ASN A 169 17.31 -4.38 9.15
N LEU A 170 17.88 -3.95 8.01
CA LEU A 170 18.32 -2.57 7.80
C LEU A 170 17.13 -1.60 7.86
N LEU A 171 16.04 -1.89 7.15
CA LEU A 171 14.83 -1.05 7.20
C LEU A 171 14.22 -1.02 8.61
N THR A 172 14.23 -2.16 9.30
CA THR A 172 13.76 -2.24 10.69
C THR A 172 14.64 -1.43 11.63
N LEU A 173 15.96 -1.38 11.38
CA LEU A 173 16.89 -0.55 12.14
C LEU A 173 16.61 0.95 11.93
N ILE A 174 16.46 1.37 10.68
CA ILE A 174 16.08 2.76 10.34
C ILE A 174 14.74 3.12 10.98
N ALA A 175 13.74 2.24 10.87
CA ALA A 175 12.44 2.42 11.49
C ALA A 175 12.53 2.50 13.03
N THR A 176 13.43 1.71 13.64
CA THR A 176 13.70 1.76 15.09
C THR A 176 14.27 3.13 15.49
N GLY A 177 15.13 3.74 14.67
CA GLY A 177 15.63 5.09 14.92
C GLY A 177 14.58 6.18 14.73
N LEU A 178 13.74 6.04 13.70
CA LEU A 178 12.75 7.05 13.30
C LEU A 178 11.47 7.04 14.17
N LEU A 179 11.12 5.89 14.75
CA LEU A 179 9.86 5.74 15.51
C LEU A 179 9.76 6.70 16.72
N PRO A 180 10.78 6.88 17.58
CA PRO A 180 10.72 7.87 18.66
C PRO A 180 10.56 9.30 18.15
N LEU A 181 11.24 9.66 17.05
CA LEU A 181 11.09 10.99 16.43
C LEU A 181 9.65 11.21 15.96
N MET A 182 9.06 10.21 15.31
CA MET A 182 7.68 10.25 14.85
C MET A 182 6.67 10.31 16.01
N ALA A 183 6.93 9.57 17.08
CA ALA A 183 6.12 9.62 18.29
C ALA A 183 6.20 11.00 18.98
N ALA A 184 7.40 11.59 19.06
CA ALA A 184 7.58 12.94 19.59
C ALA A 184 6.83 13.97 18.74
N LEU A 185 6.95 13.91 17.41
CA LEU A 185 6.22 14.77 16.48
C LEU A 185 4.70 14.68 16.70
N ALA A 186 4.16 13.46 16.80
CA ALA A 186 2.75 13.25 17.06
C ALA A 186 2.34 13.90 18.40
N LEU A 187 3.06 13.62 19.49
CA LEU A 187 2.75 14.18 20.81
C LEU A 187 2.87 15.71 20.87
N LEU A 188 3.87 16.28 20.19
CA LEU A 188 4.01 17.74 20.08
C LEU A 188 2.84 18.35 19.30
N PHE A 189 2.43 17.74 18.20
CA PHE A 189 1.32 18.23 17.40
C PHE A 189 0.00 18.23 18.19
N ILE A 190 -0.35 17.11 18.83
CA ILE A 190 -1.59 17.04 19.63
C ILE A 190 -1.53 17.96 20.85
N GLY A 191 -0.34 18.16 21.45
CA GLY A 191 -0.14 19.08 22.56
C GLY A 191 -0.21 20.56 22.15
N ALA A 192 0.14 20.90 20.91
CA ALA A 192 0.06 22.26 20.38
C ALA A 192 -1.36 22.65 19.94
N LEU A 193 -2.21 21.68 19.59
CA LEU A 193 -3.56 21.92 19.09
C LEU A 193 -4.47 22.75 20.03
N PRO A 194 -4.51 22.50 21.36
CA PRO A 194 -5.31 23.31 22.29
C PRO A 194 -4.93 24.79 22.32
N VAL A 195 -3.65 25.11 22.04
CA VAL A 195 -3.13 26.48 22.06
C VAL A 195 -3.41 27.21 20.74
N MET A 196 -3.33 26.50 19.61
CA MET A 196 -3.48 27.08 18.26
C MET A 196 -4.94 27.17 17.79
N GLY A 197 -5.85 26.42 18.41
CA GLY A 197 -7.27 26.39 18.04
C GLY A 197 -7.58 25.47 16.85
N PHE A 198 -8.80 24.92 16.84
CA PHE A 198 -9.26 23.95 15.84
C PHE A 198 -9.49 24.56 14.45
N GLU A 199 -9.67 25.89 14.35
CA GLU A 199 -9.85 26.58 13.06
C GLU A 199 -8.62 26.54 12.16
N ALA A 200 -7.41 26.39 12.74
CA ALA A 200 -6.18 26.24 11.97
C ALA A 200 -6.16 24.95 11.12
N ILE A 201 -6.91 23.92 11.54
CA ILE A 201 -7.03 22.64 10.82
C ILE A 201 -8.05 22.76 9.68
N SER A 202 -9.18 23.44 9.89
CA SER A 202 -10.26 23.51 8.89
C SER A 202 -9.89 24.35 7.67
N ALA A 203 -9.07 25.39 7.84
CA ALA A 203 -8.74 26.35 6.78
C ALA A 203 -7.87 25.76 5.65
N ARG A 204 -7.03 24.75 5.93
CA ARG A 204 -6.05 24.21 4.97
C ARG A 204 -6.53 22.89 4.35
N ILE A 205 -6.59 22.84 3.02
CA ILE A 205 -6.98 21.65 2.22
C ILE A 205 -6.13 20.42 2.57
N SER A 206 -4.87 20.62 2.95
CA SER A 206 -3.90 19.55 3.26
C SER A 206 -4.01 18.96 4.68
N ALA A 207 -4.83 19.53 5.56
CA ALA A 207 -4.81 19.13 6.97
C ALA A 207 -5.28 17.68 7.21
N ALA A 208 -6.36 17.24 6.57
CA ALA A 208 -6.84 15.86 6.70
C ALA A 208 -5.84 14.83 6.14
N GLY A 209 -5.20 15.17 5.01
CA GLY A 209 -4.15 14.35 4.40
C GLY A 209 -2.94 14.21 5.30
N LEU A 210 -2.45 15.32 5.87
CA LEU A 210 -1.32 15.33 6.80
C LEU A 210 -1.61 14.56 8.09
N LEU A 211 -2.79 14.74 8.69
CA LEU A 211 -3.21 14.02 9.90
C LEU A 211 -3.28 12.51 9.65
N THR A 212 -3.90 12.11 8.54
CA THR A 212 -4.00 10.69 8.16
C THR A 212 -2.63 10.10 7.83
N ALA A 213 -1.78 10.85 7.12
CA ALA A 213 -0.40 10.44 6.81
C ALA A 213 0.44 10.29 8.09
N LEU A 214 0.32 11.22 9.04
CA LEU A 214 0.98 11.14 10.35
C LEU A 214 0.58 9.86 11.09
N ALA A 215 -0.73 9.57 11.14
CA ALA A 215 -1.24 8.36 11.77
C ALA A 215 -0.74 7.07 11.09
N LEU A 216 -0.86 7.00 9.77
CA LEU A 216 -0.44 5.83 8.99
C LEU A 216 1.06 5.59 9.09
N LEU A 217 1.87 6.65 8.98
CA LEU A 217 3.32 6.54 9.06
C LEU A 217 3.73 6.07 10.47
N LEU A 218 3.15 6.63 11.53
CA LEU A 218 3.39 6.16 12.90
C LEU A 218 3.00 4.69 13.06
N LEU A 219 1.80 4.28 12.63
CA LEU A 219 1.34 2.89 12.71
C LEU A 219 2.20 1.92 11.90
N PHE A 220 2.66 2.34 10.72
CA PHE A 220 3.57 1.59 9.89
C PHE A 220 4.91 1.37 10.60
N LEU A 221 5.54 2.45 11.09
CA LEU A 221 6.77 2.38 11.88
C LEU A 221 6.64 1.46 13.09
N VAL A 222 5.54 1.58 13.86
CA VAL A 222 5.28 0.71 15.01
C VAL A 222 5.17 -0.75 14.59
N THR A 223 4.46 -1.04 13.49
CA THR A 223 4.27 -2.40 12.99
C THR A 223 5.58 -3.05 12.55
N ILE A 224 6.51 -2.26 12.00
CA ILE A 224 7.86 -2.71 11.64
C ILE A 224 8.70 -2.99 12.90
N VAL A 225 8.70 -2.06 13.85
CA VAL A 225 9.57 -2.13 15.03
C VAL A 225 9.09 -3.21 16.01
N TRP A 226 7.77 -3.36 16.19
CA TRP A 226 7.13 -4.35 17.07
C TRP A 226 6.90 -5.70 16.36
N HIS A 227 7.92 -6.18 15.66
CA HIS A 227 7.81 -7.42 14.89
C HIS A 227 7.74 -8.68 15.78
N PRO A 228 7.07 -9.76 15.32
CA PRO A 228 6.77 -10.95 16.13
C PRO A 228 8.00 -11.68 16.68
N GLN A 229 9.15 -11.62 15.99
CA GLN A 229 10.36 -12.32 16.42
C GLN A 229 11.19 -11.57 17.48
N ARG A 230 10.84 -10.31 17.82
CA ARG A 230 11.52 -9.55 18.88
C ARG A 230 10.82 -9.73 20.22
N GLN A 231 11.51 -10.40 21.17
CA GLN A 231 11.00 -10.61 22.53
C GLN A 231 11.18 -9.37 23.43
N THR A 232 12.14 -8.50 23.15
CA THR A 232 12.42 -7.29 23.94
C THR A 232 12.43 -6.04 23.05
N LEU A 233 11.80 -4.96 23.53
CA LEU A 233 11.82 -3.66 22.86
C LEU A 233 13.19 -3.00 23.07
N PRO A 234 13.83 -2.47 22.02
CA PRO A 234 15.22 -1.99 22.06
C PRO A 234 15.40 -0.62 22.75
N TYR A 235 14.38 -0.11 23.42
CA TYR A 235 14.37 1.26 23.93
C TYR A 235 14.54 1.32 25.44
N TYR A 236 15.29 2.32 25.91
CA TYR A 236 15.25 2.78 27.29
C TYR A 236 13.81 3.17 27.67
N ALA A 237 13.49 3.06 28.97
CA ALA A 237 12.12 3.17 29.49
C ALA A 237 11.37 4.44 29.04
N LEU A 238 12.08 5.58 28.93
CA LEU A 238 11.52 6.87 28.52
C LEU A 238 10.97 6.84 27.09
N PHE A 239 11.77 6.42 26.11
CA PHE A 239 11.36 6.34 24.71
C PHE A 239 10.23 5.33 24.50
N ASN A 240 10.25 4.23 25.23
CA ASN A 240 9.15 3.25 25.21
C ASN A 240 7.83 3.85 25.75
N GLY A 241 7.91 4.64 26.83
CA GLY A 241 6.75 5.36 27.36
C GLY A 241 6.18 6.36 26.36
N MET A 242 7.05 7.15 25.72
CA MET A 242 6.66 8.13 24.70
C MET A 242 5.98 7.48 23.50
N VAL A 243 6.54 6.38 22.97
CA VAL A 243 5.94 5.62 21.86
C VAL A 243 4.58 5.03 22.24
N ARG A 244 4.45 4.45 23.44
CA ARG A 244 3.16 3.90 23.91
C ARG A 244 2.10 5.00 24.07
N LEU A 245 2.48 6.16 24.58
CA LEU A 245 1.58 7.31 24.70
C LEU A 245 1.13 7.80 23.31
N ALA A 246 2.06 7.92 22.36
CA ALA A 246 1.74 8.30 20.99
C ALA A 246 0.77 7.32 20.33
N ILE A 247 0.94 6.02 20.56
CA ILE A 247 0.02 4.98 20.04
C ILE A 247 -1.35 5.04 20.72
N ALA A 248 -1.41 5.32 22.01
CA ALA A 248 -2.69 5.49 22.70
C ALA A 248 -3.49 6.68 22.14
N ILE A 249 -2.80 7.74 21.73
CA ILE A 249 -3.41 8.96 21.16
C ILE A 249 -3.66 8.83 19.64
N VAL A 250 -3.03 7.86 18.95
CA VAL A 250 -3.09 7.76 17.49
C VAL A 250 -4.50 7.73 16.87
N PRO A 251 -5.57 7.21 17.52
CA PRO A 251 -6.92 7.29 16.97
C PRO A 251 -7.47 8.72 16.84
N ALA A 252 -6.94 9.68 17.60
CA ALA A 252 -7.39 11.07 17.52
C ALA A 252 -7.11 11.70 16.14
N TYR A 253 -5.99 11.37 15.50
CA TYR A 253 -5.63 11.94 14.19
C TYR A 253 -6.62 11.58 13.07
N PRO A 254 -6.96 10.29 12.80
CA PRO A 254 -7.94 9.96 11.80
C PRO A 254 -9.35 10.44 12.15
N VAL A 255 -9.71 10.58 13.44
CA VAL A 255 -10.98 11.21 13.85
C VAL A 255 -11.01 12.68 13.44
N LEU A 256 -9.95 13.43 13.75
CA LEU A 256 -9.81 14.84 13.36
C LEU A 256 -9.76 15.00 11.83
N ALA A 257 -9.07 14.10 11.12
CA ALA A 257 -9.05 14.08 9.67
C ALA A 257 -10.43 13.81 9.07
N GLY A 258 -11.18 12.86 9.64
CA GLY A 258 -12.55 12.55 9.24
C GLY A 258 -13.49 13.73 9.44
N TRP A 259 -13.36 14.45 10.57
CA TRP A 259 -14.10 15.68 10.80
C TRP A 259 -13.75 16.79 9.79
N ALA A 260 -12.47 16.99 9.49
CA ALA A 260 -12.04 17.95 8.48
C ALA A 260 -12.55 17.59 7.06
N LEU A 261 -12.54 16.30 6.69
CA LEU A 261 -13.11 15.81 5.43
C LEU A 261 -14.63 16.04 5.39
N TRP A 262 -15.34 15.76 6.48
CA TRP A 262 -16.78 15.99 6.59
C TRP A 262 -17.16 17.44 6.31
N LEU A 263 -16.46 18.40 6.93
CA LEU A 263 -16.68 19.83 6.67
C LEU A 263 -16.46 20.20 5.21
N ARG A 264 -15.48 19.59 4.53
CA ARG A 264 -15.21 19.85 3.11
C ARG A 264 -16.25 19.21 2.20
N ILE A 265 -16.73 18.02 2.54
CA ILE A 265 -17.78 17.34 1.76
C ILE A 265 -19.11 18.09 1.91
N SER A 266 -19.43 18.60 3.10
CA SER A 266 -20.63 19.41 3.30
C SER A 266 -20.56 20.72 2.50
N GLN A 267 -19.42 21.42 2.53
CA GLN A 267 -19.22 22.68 1.81
C GLN A 267 -19.12 22.53 0.28
N TYR A 268 -18.28 21.61 -0.20
CA TYR A 268 -17.87 21.55 -1.61
C TYR A 268 -18.35 20.31 -2.37
N GLY A 269 -19.08 19.39 -1.72
CA GLY A 269 -19.55 18.15 -2.36
C GLY A 269 -18.53 17.03 -2.40
N TRP A 270 -18.92 15.92 -3.01
CA TRP A 270 -18.03 14.78 -3.22
C TRP A 270 -17.13 14.99 -4.44
N SER A 271 -15.84 14.72 -4.26
CA SER A 271 -14.87 14.58 -5.35
C SER A 271 -14.16 13.24 -5.22
N PRO A 272 -13.58 12.68 -6.31
CA PRO A 272 -12.84 11.43 -6.25
C PRO A 272 -11.73 11.46 -5.18
N GLU A 273 -10.97 12.54 -5.10
CA GLU A 273 -9.92 12.77 -4.10
C GLU A 273 -10.44 12.70 -2.66
N ARG A 274 -11.62 13.27 -2.38
CA ARG A 274 -12.24 13.23 -1.06
C ARG A 274 -12.73 11.84 -0.71
N LEU A 275 -13.24 11.08 -1.68
CA LEU A 275 -13.63 9.68 -1.47
C LEU A 275 -12.40 8.83 -1.11
N TYR A 276 -11.29 8.95 -1.87
CA TYR A 276 -10.04 8.29 -1.52
C TYR A 276 -9.58 8.70 -0.11
N GLY A 277 -9.63 9.99 0.22
CA GLY A 277 -9.32 10.50 1.56
C GLY A 277 -10.15 9.82 2.66
N VAL A 278 -11.48 9.75 2.50
CA VAL A 278 -12.37 9.10 3.47
C VAL A 278 -12.03 7.61 3.64
N LEU A 279 -11.79 6.89 2.54
CA LEU A 279 -11.46 5.47 2.59
C LEU A 279 -10.11 5.22 3.28
N ILE A 280 -9.09 6.04 2.97
CA ILE A 280 -7.78 5.95 3.62
C ILE A 280 -7.90 6.30 5.11
N THR A 281 -8.65 7.34 5.47
CA THR A 281 -8.90 7.73 6.87
C THR A 281 -9.65 6.62 7.62
N LEU A 282 -10.60 5.93 6.99
CA LEU A 282 -11.32 4.80 7.59
C LEU A 282 -10.37 3.64 7.89
N VAL A 283 -9.51 3.26 6.94
CA VAL A 283 -8.49 2.21 7.15
C VAL A 283 -7.53 2.62 8.28
N ALA A 284 -7.07 3.87 8.27
CA ALA A 284 -6.21 4.41 9.31
C ALA A 284 -6.88 4.37 10.69
N LEU A 285 -8.19 4.68 10.77
CA LEU A 285 -8.96 4.64 12.01
C LEU A 285 -9.07 3.21 12.57
N VAL A 286 -9.43 2.24 11.72
CA VAL A 286 -9.53 0.82 12.13
C VAL A 286 -8.18 0.33 12.67
N TRP A 287 -7.09 0.67 11.97
CA TRP A 287 -5.75 0.30 12.39
C TRP A 287 -5.34 0.98 13.71
N ALA A 288 -5.59 2.29 13.81
CA ALA A 288 -5.30 3.11 14.98
C ALA A 288 -6.01 2.60 16.24
N VAL A 289 -7.32 2.34 16.13
CA VAL A 289 -8.14 1.84 17.24
C VAL A 289 -7.65 0.47 17.69
N GLY A 290 -7.37 -0.45 16.76
CA GLY A 290 -6.84 -1.77 17.11
C GLY A 290 -5.51 -1.72 17.84
N PHE A 291 -4.60 -0.80 17.46
CA PHE A 291 -3.33 -0.60 18.16
C PHE A 291 -3.49 0.10 19.51
N CYS A 292 -4.37 1.10 19.60
CA CYS A 292 -4.68 1.77 20.86
C CYS A 292 -5.24 0.76 21.89
N ILE A 293 -6.22 -0.07 21.50
CA ILE A 293 -6.79 -1.10 22.38
C ILE A 293 -5.72 -2.08 22.85
N SER A 294 -4.84 -2.51 21.94
CA SER A 294 -3.71 -3.40 22.24
C SER A 294 -2.80 -2.84 23.34
N VAL A 295 -2.48 -1.55 23.29
CA VAL A 295 -1.58 -0.90 24.25
C VAL A 295 -2.26 -0.60 25.59
N VAL A 296 -3.51 -0.11 25.55
CA VAL A 296 -4.24 0.34 26.74
C VAL A 296 -4.75 -0.86 27.56
N PHE A 297 -5.39 -1.83 26.92
CA PHE A 297 -6.10 -2.92 27.62
C PHE A 297 -5.28 -4.20 27.76
N CYS A 298 -4.33 -4.45 26.85
CA CYS A 298 -3.65 -5.75 26.78
C CYS A 298 -2.15 -5.67 27.08
N ARG A 299 -1.69 -4.91 28.10
CA ARG A 299 -0.24 -4.69 28.38
C ARG A 299 0.65 -5.94 28.33
N ARG A 300 0.16 -7.13 28.72
CA ARG A 300 0.88 -8.43 28.66
C ARG A 300 0.59 -9.25 27.39
N GLN A 301 -0.50 -8.98 26.66
CA GLN A 301 -0.94 -9.71 25.46
C GLN A 301 -1.06 -8.83 24.21
N ALA A 302 -0.47 -7.63 24.22
CA ALA A 302 -0.60 -6.62 23.18
C ALA A 302 -0.26 -7.19 21.79
N GLN A 303 0.75 -8.06 21.73
CA GLN A 303 1.17 -8.77 20.51
C GLN A 303 0.11 -9.74 19.97
N LYS A 304 -0.71 -10.37 20.82
CA LYS A 304 -1.80 -11.27 20.37
C LYS A 304 -2.92 -10.48 19.69
N LEU A 305 -3.25 -9.30 20.20
CA LEU A 305 -4.26 -8.45 19.57
C LEU A 305 -3.74 -7.88 18.25
N GLN A 306 -2.48 -7.41 18.22
CA GLN A 306 -1.82 -6.92 17.00
C GLN A 306 -1.77 -7.99 15.89
N ALA A 307 -1.53 -9.24 16.28
CA ALA A 307 -1.57 -10.39 15.39
C ALA A 307 -2.91 -10.59 14.66
N SER A 308 -4.01 -10.07 15.22
CA SER A 308 -5.34 -10.12 14.60
C SER A 308 -5.70 -8.81 13.89
N VAL A 309 -5.31 -7.67 14.47
CA VAL A 309 -5.59 -6.32 13.94
C VAL A 309 -4.93 -6.09 12.58
N ILE A 310 -3.66 -6.50 12.40
CA ILE A 310 -2.93 -6.25 11.15
C ILE A 310 -3.57 -7.00 9.96
N PRO A 311 -3.79 -8.33 10.03
CA PRO A 311 -4.50 -9.04 8.96
C PRO A 311 -5.91 -8.51 8.72
N LEU A 312 -6.66 -8.16 9.78
CA LEU A 312 -8.00 -7.60 9.66
C LEU A 312 -7.98 -6.26 8.90
N THR A 313 -7.06 -5.36 9.26
CA THR A 313 -6.89 -4.07 8.59
C THR A 313 -6.53 -4.27 7.12
N GLY A 314 -5.65 -5.23 6.82
CA GLY A 314 -5.30 -5.60 5.45
C GLY A 314 -6.50 -6.12 4.64
N LEU A 315 -7.38 -6.90 5.27
CA LEU A 315 -8.63 -7.35 4.63
C LEU A 315 -9.62 -6.20 4.39
N VAL A 316 -9.79 -5.30 5.37
CA VAL A 316 -10.63 -4.11 5.20
C VAL A 316 -10.12 -3.26 4.04
N ALA A 317 -8.81 -2.98 4.00
CA ALA A 317 -8.19 -2.26 2.90
C ALA A 317 -8.40 -2.96 1.55
N LEU A 318 -8.23 -4.29 1.49
CA LEU A 318 -8.45 -5.08 0.28
C LEU A 318 -9.90 -5.00 -0.20
N ILE A 319 -10.88 -5.11 0.71
CA ILE A 319 -12.31 -5.01 0.38
C ILE A 319 -12.63 -3.62 -0.17
N LEU A 320 -12.15 -2.55 0.46
CA LEU A 320 -12.39 -1.18 0.00
C LEU A 320 -11.75 -0.91 -1.37
N LEU A 321 -10.53 -1.41 -1.59
CA LEU A 321 -9.87 -1.35 -2.89
C LEU A 321 -10.65 -2.11 -3.97
N ILE A 322 -11.23 -3.26 -3.64
CA ILE A 322 -12.07 -3.98 -4.60
C ILE A 322 -13.31 -3.15 -4.92
N LEU A 323 -13.97 -2.62 -3.88
CA LEU A 323 -15.24 -1.93 -3.98
C LEU A 323 -15.13 -0.62 -4.80
N ILE A 324 -13.99 0.07 -4.75
CA ILE A 324 -13.76 1.30 -5.55
C ILE A 324 -13.73 1.06 -7.06
N HIS A 325 -13.40 -0.17 -7.47
CA HIS A 325 -13.40 -0.59 -8.88
C HIS A 325 -14.69 -1.34 -9.25
N THR A 326 -15.75 -1.18 -8.45
CA THR A 326 -17.10 -1.70 -8.72
C THR A 326 -18.11 -0.55 -8.78
N PRO A 327 -19.30 -0.75 -9.37
CA PRO A 327 -20.36 0.26 -9.42
C PRO A 327 -20.85 0.76 -8.05
N VAL A 328 -20.44 0.14 -6.93
CA VAL A 328 -20.88 0.48 -5.57
C VAL A 328 -20.16 1.72 -5.04
N LEU A 329 -18.84 1.81 -5.21
CA LEU A 329 -18.01 2.95 -4.78
C LEU A 329 -17.31 3.62 -5.96
N ASP A 330 -18.01 3.76 -7.09
CA ASP A 330 -17.45 4.45 -8.26
C ASP A 330 -17.23 5.94 -7.92
N PRO A 331 -15.97 6.42 -7.85
CA PRO A 331 -15.66 7.79 -7.47
C PRO A 331 -16.26 8.83 -8.40
N TRP A 332 -16.36 8.51 -9.70
CA TRP A 332 -16.86 9.42 -10.72
C TRP A 332 -18.37 9.57 -10.60
N ARG A 333 -19.08 8.45 -10.47
CA ARG A 333 -20.54 8.44 -10.27
C ARG A 333 -20.95 9.21 -9.01
N ILE A 334 -20.29 8.96 -7.87
CA ILE A 334 -20.60 9.63 -6.60
C ILE A 334 -20.36 11.14 -6.71
N SER A 335 -19.28 11.54 -7.39
CA SER A 335 -19.00 12.96 -7.60
C SER A 335 -20.07 13.62 -8.48
N VAL A 336 -20.42 13.00 -9.62
CA VAL A 336 -21.44 13.53 -10.53
C VAL A 336 -22.81 13.64 -9.84
N GLU A 337 -23.26 12.62 -9.12
CA GLU A 337 -24.54 12.66 -8.37
C GLU A 337 -24.54 13.77 -7.30
N SER A 338 -23.40 13.99 -6.64
CA SER A 338 -23.25 15.08 -5.66
C SER A 338 -23.27 16.48 -6.30
N HIS A 339 -22.83 16.62 -7.55
CA HIS A 339 -22.86 17.90 -8.26
C HIS A 339 -24.24 18.18 -8.86
N MET A 340 -24.88 17.17 -9.45
CA MET A 340 -26.24 17.25 -10.00
C MET A 340 -27.28 17.57 -8.91
N SER A 341 -27.13 17.02 -7.71
CA SER A 341 -28.04 17.31 -6.59
C SER A 341 -27.94 18.73 -6.03
N ARG A 342 -26.87 19.49 -6.36
CA ARG A 342 -26.67 20.88 -5.88
C ARG A 342 -27.03 21.93 -6.93
N TYR A 343 -27.06 21.56 -8.21
CA TYR A 343 -27.47 22.43 -9.31
C TYR A 343 -28.64 21.77 -10.06
N PRO A 344 -29.88 21.89 -9.55
CA PRO A 344 -31.08 21.35 -10.19
C PRO A 344 -31.46 22.07 -11.50
#